data_AF-A0A496VIR5-F1
#
_entry.id   AF-A0A496VIR5-F1
#
_cell.length_a   1.000
_cell.length_b   1.000
_cell.length_c   1.000
_cell.angle_alpha   90.00
_cell.angle_beta   90.00
_cell.angle_gamma   90.00
#
_symmetry.space_group_name_H-M   'P 1'
#
loop_
_entity.id
_entity.type
_entity.pdbx_description
1 polymer ?
#
loop_
_entity_poly.entity_id
_entity_poly.type
_entity_poly.pdbx_seq_one_letter_code
_entity_poly.pdbx_strand_id
1 'polypeptide(L)'
;TFEERIFAHLKSAGVKNGIKNEQAIFIRVEHLADSYLHAEGFYQDANENEKKAYFHIGPKFGTVTKLAVIQAVKACRQRGDADWLIILGFSFESDISNQNVTMNIGTFEVTKVRMHDDLLQAGLLKKDKKAASFITIGEPDVKLHQQGKEAYVEIQGLDIYDPIKDIVKARNIEDIAYWMVDTDYDDSNFVVRQVFFCGGKKDEFKKWQKGLENLAKTKTKRNVERTLKIEIDDEAFDNLYGFKSHRFAVKPDQKIAVRVISQFGEESTKVIVMTREKWS
;
A
#
# COMPACT_ATOMS: atom_id res chain seq x y z
N THR A 1 0.86 -9.31 -26.67
CA THR A 1 -0.19 -9.60 -25.65
C THR A 1 -0.05 -8.63 -24.47
N PHE A 2 -0.90 -8.74 -23.44
CA PHE A 2 -0.78 -7.90 -22.22
C PHE A 2 0.46 -8.26 -21.40
N GLU A 3 0.75 -9.55 -21.24
CA GLU A 3 1.95 -10.02 -20.55
C GLU A 3 3.23 -9.60 -21.27
N GLU A 4 3.28 -9.71 -22.60
CA GLU A 4 4.42 -9.20 -23.38
C GLU A 4 4.65 -7.70 -23.17
N ARG A 5 3.57 -6.92 -22.99
CA ARG A 5 3.69 -5.49 -22.67
C ARG A 5 4.26 -5.27 -21.28
N ILE A 6 3.80 -6.04 -20.29
CA ILE A 6 4.38 -6.02 -18.95
C ILE A 6 5.89 -6.31 -19.05
N PHE A 7 6.29 -7.35 -19.78
CA PHE A 7 7.69 -7.72 -19.92
C PHE A 7 8.52 -6.65 -20.63
N ALA A 8 7.97 -6.02 -21.66
CA ALA A 8 8.62 -4.89 -22.33
C ALA A 8 8.84 -3.71 -21.38
N HIS A 9 7.87 -3.42 -20.51
CA HIS A 9 8.01 -2.36 -19.51
C HIS A 9 8.95 -2.78 -18.37
N LEU A 10 8.99 -4.04 -17.94
CA LEU A 10 9.95 -4.51 -16.92
C LEU A 10 11.39 -4.37 -17.39
N LYS A 11 11.64 -4.58 -18.68
CA LYS A 11 12.97 -4.40 -19.30
C LYS A 11 13.36 -2.95 -19.56
N SER A 12 12.40 -2.06 -19.79
CA SER A 12 12.68 -0.66 -20.17
C SER A 12 12.51 0.35 -19.04
N ALA A 13 11.52 0.13 -18.17
CA ALA A 13 11.17 0.98 -17.04
C ALA A 13 11.45 0.32 -15.69
N GLY A 14 11.55 -1.00 -15.60
CA GLY A 14 11.84 -1.69 -14.34
C GLY A 14 10.80 -1.47 -13.23
N VAL A 15 11.11 -1.91 -12.02
CA VAL A 15 10.29 -1.72 -10.81
C VAL A 15 10.95 -0.66 -9.92
N LYS A 16 10.22 0.40 -9.56
CA LYS A 16 10.70 1.44 -8.63
C LYS A 16 10.35 1.09 -7.19
N ASN A 17 11.36 1.13 -6.30
CA ASN A 17 11.23 0.92 -4.86
C ASN A 17 11.23 2.25 -4.09
N GLY A 18 10.31 2.37 -3.13
CA GLY A 18 10.15 3.56 -2.30
C GLY A 18 11.20 3.83 -1.22
N ILE A 19 11.88 2.79 -0.72
CA ILE A 19 12.78 2.95 0.44
C ILE A 19 14.10 3.62 0.05
N LYS A 20 14.51 3.55 -1.23
CA LYS A 20 15.82 4.04 -1.69
C LYS A 20 15.85 4.74 -3.05
N ASN A 21 14.68 5.03 -3.64
CA ASN A 21 14.58 5.47 -5.04
C ASN A 21 15.37 4.55 -6.00
N GLU A 22 15.50 3.28 -5.63
CA GLU A 22 16.17 2.24 -6.39
C GLU A 22 15.21 1.72 -7.46
N GLN A 23 15.75 1.48 -8.66
CA GLN A 23 14.99 1.00 -9.80
C GLN A 23 15.60 -0.32 -10.28
N ALA A 24 14.86 -1.40 -10.13
CA ALA A 24 15.28 -2.71 -10.60
C ALA A 24 14.89 -2.85 -12.09
N ILE A 25 15.86 -2.67 -12.98
CA ILE A 25 15.68 -2.87 -14.43
C ILE A 25 16.05 -4.33 -14.76
N PHE A 26 15.14 -5.03 -15.42
CA PHE A 26 15.34 -6.44 -15.77
C PHE A 26 16.06 -6.58 -17.11
N ILE A 27 17.18 -7.30 -17.11
CA ILE A 27 18.00 -7.57 -18.29
C ILE A 27 17.33 -8.63 -19.16
N ARG A 28 16.72 -9.64 -18.51
CA ARG A 28 15.97 -10.72 -19.15
C ARG A 28 14.66 -10.93 -18.42
N VAL A 29 13.60 -11.22 -19.17
CA VAL A 29 12.29 -11.64 -18.65
C VAL A 29 11.77 -12.73 -19.57
N GLU A 30 11.49 -13.90 -19.00
CA GLU A 30 11.13 -15.13 -19.71
C GLU A 30 9.84 -15.73 -19.13
N HIS A 31 8.98 -16.24 -20.00
CA HIS A 31 7.74 -16.90 -19.58
C HIS A 31 8.03 -18.20 -18.82
N LEU A 32 7.18 -18.48 -17.83
CA LEU A 32 7.17 -19.76 -17.12
C LEU A 32 5.86 -20.51 -17.40
N ALA A 33 5.98 -21.82 -17.56
CA ALA A 33 4.83 -22.72 -17.61
C ALA A 33 4.40 -23.07 -16.17
N ASP A 34 3.78 -22.11 -15.48
CA ASP A 34 3.30 -22.25 -14.10
C ASP A 34 1.98 -21.49 -13.92
N SER A 35 1.10 -21.98 -13.06
CA SER A 35 -0.22 -21.39 -12.85
C SER A 35 -0.19 -20.10 -12.01
N TYR A 36 0.88 -19.88 -11.23
CA TYR A 36 0.99 -18.74 -10.33
C TYR A 36 2.29 -17.94 -10.52
N LEU A 37 3.30 -18.49 -11.21
CA LEU A 37 4.48 -17.74 -11.64
C LEU A 37 4.47 -17.56 -13.15
N HIS A 38 4.11 -16.39 -13.64
CA HIS A 38 3.96 -16.18 -15.10
C HIS A 38 5.30 -15.94 -15.81
N ALA A 39 6.31 -15.47 -15.07
CA ALA A 39 7.65 -15.25 -15.61
C ALA A 39 8.74 -15.29 -14.54
N GLU A 40 9.97 -15.46 -15.02
CA GLU A 40 11.20 -15.14 -14.29
C GLU A 40 11.88 -13.94 -14.93
N GLY A 41 12.67 -13.22 -14.15
CA GLY A 41 13.53 -12.17 -14.67
C GLY A 41 14.80 -12.02 -13.88
N PHE A 42 15.79 -11.46 -14.55
CA PHE A 42 17.15 -11.30 -14.07
C PHE A 42 17.50 -9.82 -14.03
N TYR A 43 18.00 -9.34 -12.90
CA TYR A 43 18.36 -7.94 -12.66
C TYR A 43 19.68 -7.85 -11.92
N GLN A 44 20.32 -6.68 -11.92
CA GLN A 44 21.52 -6.44 -11.12
C GLN A 44 21.14 -5.77 -9.80
N ASP A 45 21.70 -6.25 -8.70
CA ASP A 45 21.63 -5.55 -7.42
C ASP A 45 22.60 -4.36 -7.37
N ALA A 46 22.60 -3.63 -6.24
CA ALA A 46 23.49 -2.47 -6.04
C ALA A 46 24.99 -2.81 -6.10
N ASN A 47 25.35 -4.09 -6.00
CA ASN A 47 26.73 -4.59 -6.09
C ASN A 47 27.01 -5.26 -7.45
N GLU A 48 26.16 -5.02 -8.46
CA GLU A 48 26.25 -5.58 -9.82
C GLU A 48 26.14 -7.11 -9.89
N ASN A 49 25.68 -7.78 -8.84
CA ASN A 49 25.43 -9.22 -8.88
C ASN A 49 24.13 -9.49 -9.62
N GLU A 50 24.14 -10.50 -10.50
CA GLU A 50 22.91 -10.98 -11.11
C GLU A 50 22.02 -11.66 -10.05
N LYS A 51 20.78 -11.18 -9.96
CA LYS A 51 19.74 -11.64 -9.07
C LYS A 51 18.52 -12.09 -9.86
N LYS A 52 17.79 -13.05 -9.31
CA LYS A 52 16.61 -13.62 -9.97
C LYS A 52 15.33 -13.25 -9.23
N ALA A 53 14.32 -12.86 -9.98
CA ALA A 53 12.98 -12.62 -9.50
C ALA A 53 11.95 -13.49 -10.23
N TYR A 54 10.89 -13.87 -9.53
CA TYR A 54 9.68 -14.41 -10.13
C TYR A 54 8.56 -13.37 -10.16
N PHE A 55 7.70 -13.46 -11.17
CA PHE A 55 6.56 -12.56 -11.34
C PHE A 55 5.24 -13.32 -11.26
N HIS A 56 4.37 -12.88 -10.36
CA HIS A 56 2.94 -13.14 -10.46
C HIS A 56 2.28 -11.91 -11.09
N ILE A 57 1.39 -12.14 -12.06
CA ILE A 57 0.66 -11.08 -12.78
C ILE A 57 -0.81 -11.24 -12.46
N GLY A 58 -1.35 -10.25 -11.76
CA GLY A 58 -2.76 -10.16 -11.42
C GLY A 58 -3.67 -9.99 -12.63
N PRO A 59 -4.99 -10.10 -12.40
CA PRO A 59 -5.96 -9.93 -13.47
C PRO A 59 -5.92 -8.51 -14.06
N LYS A 60 -6.20 -8.41 -15.36
CA LYS A 60 -6.36 -7.10 -16.04
C LYS A 60 -7.49 -6.26 -15.44
N PHE A 61 -8.55 -6.94 -15.06
CA PHE A 61 -9.77 -6.35 -14.51
C PHE A 61 -10.08 -7.10 -13.22
N GLY A 62 -9.98 -6.42 -12.09
CA GLY A 62 -10.17 -6.99 -10.76
C GLY A 62 -8.94 -6.84 -9.89
N THR A 63 -8.92 -7.65 -8.83
CA THR A 63 -8.03 -7.49 -7.70
C THR A 63 -7.19 -8.75 -7.51
N VAL A 64 -5.91 -8.59 -7.18
CA VAL A 64 -5.06 -9.71 -6.76
C VAL A 64 -5.55 -10.21 -5.40
N THR A 65 -5.89 -11.50 -5.33
CA THR A 65 -6.42 -12.12 -4.11
C THR A 65 -5.32 -12.66 -3.21
N LYS A 66 -5.60 -12.75 -1.91
CA LYS A 66 -4.69 -13.37 -0.93
C LYS A 66 -4.39 -14.81 -1.29
N LEU A 67 -5.38 -15.56 -1.79
CA LEU A 67 -5.17 -16.93 -2.25
C LEU A 67 -4.15 -16.97 -3.40
N ALA A 68 -4.25 -16.08 -4.38
CA ALA A 68 -3.29 -16.02 -5.48
C ALA A 68 -1.87 -15.72 -4.98
N VAL A 69 -1.72 -14.79 -4.02
CA VAL A 69 -0.42 -14.50 -3.39
C VAL A 69 0.12 -15.70 -2.64
N ILE A 70 -0.69 -16.39 -1.84
CA ILE A 70 -0.27 -17.60 -1.11
C ILE A 70 0.22 -18.68 -2.07
N GLN A 71 -0.50 -18.90 -3.19
CA GLN A 71 -0.10 -19.88 -4.19
C GLN A 71 1.18 -19.47 -4.94
N ALA A 72 1.33 -18.19 -5.28
CA ALA A 72 2.56 -17.67 -5.88
C ALA A 72 3.76 -17.81 -4.93
N VAL A 73 3.58 -17.50 -3.64
CA VAL A 73 4.60 -17.73 -2.61
C VAL A 73 4.95 -19.21 -2.53
N LYS A 74 3.95 -20.09 -2.51
CA LYS A 74 4.19 -21.55 -2.49
C LYS A 74 4.96 -22.03 -3.72
N ALA A 75 4.59 -21.59 -4.92
CA ALA A 75 5.28 -21.93 -6.16
C ALA A 75 6.73 -21.42 -6.18
N CYS A 76 6.95 -20.17 -5.73
CA CYS A 76 8.28 -19.59 -5.58
C CYS A 76 9.15 -20.42 -4.61
N ARG A 77 8.59 -20.77 -3.45
CA ARG A 77 9.25 -21.63 -2.45
C ARG A 77 9.65 -22.98 -3.00
N GLN A 78 8.82 -23.59 -3.83
CA GLN A 78 9.09 -24.90 -4.43
C GLN A 78 10.26 -24.87 -5.41
N ARG A 79 10.49 -23.74 -6.09
CA ARG A 79 11.62 -23.57 -7.01
C ARG A 79 12.91 -23.22 -6.28
N GLY A 80 12.83 -22.37 -5.27
CA GLY A 80 13.92 -22.13 -4.31
C GLY A 80 15.17 -21.44 -4.86
N ASP A 81 15.10 -20.82 -6.02
CA ASP A 81 16.23 -20.27 -6.78
C ASP A 81 16.07 -18.77 -7.12
N ALA A 82 15.15 -18.06 -6.46
CA ALA A 82 14.94 -16.63 -6.64
C ALA A 82 15.12 -15.86 -5.32
N ASP A 83 15.65 -14.64 -5.44
CA ASP A 83 15.82 -13.70 -4.33
C ASP A 83 14.55 -12.85 -4.10
N TRP A 84 13.66 -12.78 -5.09
CA TRP A 84 12.51 -11.87 -5.08
C TRP A 84 11.27 -12.46 -5.76
N LEU A 85 10.10 -12.30 -5.14
CA LEU A 85 8.79 -12.56 -5.75
C LEU A 85 8.02 -11.25 -5.87
N ILE A 86 7.72 -10.87 -7.11
CA ILE A 86 7.03 -9.63 -7.45
C ILE A 86 5.58 -9.96 -7.80
N ILE A 87 4.65 -9.46 -6.99
CA ILE A 87 3.22 -9.59 -7.25
C ILE A 87 2.73 -8.32 -7.94
N LEU A 88 2.50 -8.40 -9.25
CA LEU A 88 2.03 -7.29 -10.09
C LEU A 88 0.51 -7.23 -10.06
N GLY A 89 -0.08 -6.07 -9.82
CA GLY A 89 -1.53 -5.89 -9.82
C GLY A 89 -1.96 -4.44 -10.04
N PHE A 90 -3.12 -4.23 -10.66
CA PHE A 90 -3.77 -2.91 -10.67
C PHE A 90 -4.43 -2.59 -9.32
N SER A 91 -4.86 -3.64 -8.60
CA SER A 91 -5.50 -3.58 -7.29
C SER A 91 -5.17 -4.85 -6.50
N PHE A 92 -5.21 -4.76 -5.17
CA PHE A 92 -4.91 -5.85 -4.22
C PHE A 92 -5.99 -5.94 -3.15
N GLU A 93 -6.29 -7.16 -2.68
CA GLU A 93 -7.10 -7.33 -1.48
C GLU A 93 -6.38 -6.69 -0.29
N SER A 94 -7.16 -6.08 0.60
CA SER A 94 -6.62 -5.19 1.65
C SER A 94 -5.77 -5.90 2.70
N ASP A 95 -5.87 -7.21 2.82
CA ASP A 95 -5.16 -8.00 3.84
C ASP A 95 -3.82 -8.56 3.33
N ILE A 96 -3.43 -8.21 2.10
CA ILE A 96 -2.14 -8.58 1.52
C ILE A 96 -1.09 -7.55 1.97
N SER A 97 -0.06 -7.99 2.68
CA SER A 97 1.12 -7.21 3.08
C SER A 97 2.37 -7.63 2.28
N ASN A 98 3.35 -6.73 2.20
CA ASN A 98 4.70 -7.09 1.77
C ASN A 98 5.33 -7.92 2.90
N GLN A 99 6.08 -8.95 2.56
CA GLN A 99 6.62 -9.87 3.55
C GLN A 99 7.96 -10.46 3.11
N ASN A 100 8.85 -10.69 4.07
CA ASN A 100 10.06 -11.47 3.85
C ASN A 100 9.79 -12.93 4.19
N VAL A 101 10.18 -13.83 3.30
CA VAL A 101 9.93 -15.27 3.44
C VAL A 101 11.26 -15.99 3.62
N THR A 102 11.52 -16.47 4.83
CA THR A 102 12.73 -17.25 5.18
C THR A 102 12.49 -18.74 4.97
N MET A 103 13.46 -19.43 4.39
CA MET A 103 13.51 -20.88 4.18
C MET A 103 14.87 -21.46 4.59
N ASN A 104 14.95 -22.80 4.71
CA ASN A 104 16.20 -23.50 5.00
C ASN A 104 17.28 -23.32 3.91
N ILE A 105 16.91 -22.88 2.70
CA ILE A 105 17.78 -22.69 1.53
C ILE A 105 18.06 -21.19 1.24
N GLY A 106 17.46 -20.27 2.02
CA GLY A 106 17.63 -18.83 1.83
C GLY A 106 16.35 -18.05 2.14
N THR A 107 16.41 -16.73 2.00
CA THR A 107 15.26 -15.83 2.19
C THR A 107 14.98 -15.12 0.88
N PHE A 108 13.71 -15.03 0.48
CA PHE A 108 13.30 -14.16 -0.63
C PHE A 108 12.29 -13.11 -0.17
N GLU A 109 12.35 -11.94 -0.79
CA GLU A 109 11.40 -10.85 -0.54
C GLU A 109 10.11 -11.10 -1.34
N VAL A 110 8.96 -10.72 -0.78
CA VAL A 110 7.68 -10.68 -1.49
C VAL A 110 7.15 -9.25 -1.46
N THR A 111 7.01 -8.65 -2.64
CA THR A 111 6.60 -7.24 -2.77
C THR A 111 5.40 -7.11 -3.68
N LYS A 112 4.39 -6.35 -3.22
CA LYS A 112 3.29 -5.88 -4.05
C LYS A 112 3.77 -4.73 -4.91
N VAL A 113 3.51 -4.83 -6.20
CA VAL A 113 3.87 -3.80 -7.18
C VAL A 113 2.63 -3.40 -7.95
N ARG A 114 2.28 -2.11 -7.81
CA ARG A 114 1.18 -1.50 -8.52
C ARG A 114 1.55 -1.30 -9.98
N MET A 115 0.69 -1.78 -10.87
CA MET A 115 0.72 -1.51 -12.30
C MET A 115 -0.01 -0.19 -12.60
N HIS A 116 0.59 0.66 -13.43
CA HIS A 116 -0.06 1.88 -13.90
C HIS A 116 -1.07 1.57 -15.03
N ASP A 117 -2.22 2.25 -15.04
CA ASP A 117 -3.33 2.01 -15.98
C ASP A 117 -2.94 2.19 -17.46
N ASP A 118 -1.86 2.93 -17.74
CA ASP A 118 -1.30 3.05 -19.10
C ASP A 118 -0.91 1.69 -19.70
N LEU A 119 -0.60 0.69 -18.85
CA LEU A 119 -0.35 -0.68 -19.30
C LEU A 119 -1.58 -1.31 -19.97
N LEU A 120 -2.79 -0.80 -19.76
CA LEU A 120 -4.00 -1.25 -20.47
C LEU A 120 -4.07 -0.66 -21.89
N GLN A 121 -3.48 0.51 -22.13
CA GLN A 121 -3.58 1.21 -23.42
C GLN A 121 -2.55 0.71 -24.44
N ALA A 122 -3.01 0.34 -25.64
CA ALA A 122 -2.12 -0.09 -26.72
C ALA A 122 -1.38 1.10 -27.37
N GLY A 123 -0.07 0.97 -27.59
CA GLY A 123 0.73 1.94 -28.35
C GLY A 123 1.45 3.01 -27.51
N LEU A 124 1.24 3.05 -26.19
CA LEU A 124 1.85 4.04 -25.28
C LEU A 124 3.32 3.77 -24.89
N LEU A 125 4.05 3.00 -25.70
CA LEU A 125 5.43 2.60 -25.39
C LEU A 125 6.45 3.75 -25.45
N LYS A 126 6.09 4.95 -25.96
CA LYS A 126 7.13 5.94 -26.35
C LYS A 126 6.88 7.44 -26.17
N LYS A 127 5.72 7.97 -25.75
CA LYS A 127 5.53 9.45 -25.82
C LYS A 127 4.98 10.25 -24.64
N ASP A 128 4.65 9.64 -23.51
CA ASP A 128 4.32 10.42 -22.31
C ASP A 128 4.98 9.81 -21.07
N LYS A 129 6.29 10.08 -20.91
CA LYS A 129 7.00 9.85 -19.65
C LYS A 129 6.44 10.79 -18.59
N LYS A 130 5.30 10.45 -17.99
CA LYS A 130 4.83 11.12 -16.78
C LYS A 130 4.86 10.19 -15.57
N ALA A 131 4.51 8.91 -15.71
CA ALA A 131 4.48 7.99 -14.58
C ALA A 131 5.24 6.67 -14.80
N ALA A 132 5.93 6.19 -13.74
CA ALA A 132 6.51 4.85 -13.67
C ALA A 132 5.44 3.76 -13.84
N SER A 133 5.74 2.74 -14.63
CA SER A 133 4.80 1.66 -14.95
C SER A 133 4.59 0.68 -13.79
N PHE A 134 5.60 0.53 -12.94
CA PHE A 134 5.63 -0.42 -11.84
C PHE A 134 6.22 0.24 -10.59
N ILE A 135 5.40 0.33 -9.55
CA ILE A 135 5.74 1.02 -8.30
C ILE A 135 5.46 0.08 -7.13
N THR A 136 6.42 -0.12 -6.23
CA THR A 136 6.18 -0.87 -5.00
C THR A 136 5.13 -0.16 -4.14
N ILE A 137 4.12 -0.90 -3.66
CA ILE A 137 3.16 -0.33 -2.71
C ILE A 137 3.82 -0.28 -1.33
N GLY A 138 4.02 0.94 -0.81
CA GLY A 138 4.53 1.16 0.53
C GLY A 138 3.58 0.63 1.60
N GLU A 139 4.14 0.08 2.67
CA GLU A 139 3.34 -0.24 3.87
C GLU A 139 3.29 0.99 4.78
N PRO A 140 2.12 1.30 5.37
CA PRO A 140 2.03 2.41 6.29
C PRO A 140 2.86 2.10 7.54
N ASP A 141 3.60 3.10 8.00
CA ASP A 141 4.28 3.03 9.28
C ASP A 141 3.30 3.38 10.40
N VAL A 142 3.07 2.42 11.28
CA VAL A 142 2.05 2.49 12.31
C VAL A 142 2.67 2.04 13.62
N LYS A 143 2.59 2.92 14.62
CA LYS A 143 3.06 2.67 15.98
C LYS A 143 1.87 2.42 16.90
N LEU A 144 1.90 1.30 17.61
CA LEU A 144 0.94 0.98 18.65
C LEU A 144 1.46 1.49 20.01
N HIS A 145 0.64 2.29 20.68
CA HIS A 145 0.90 2.76 22.04
C HIS A 145 -0.10 2.12 23.00
N GLN A 146 0.37 1.23 23.87
CA GLN A 146 -0.44 0.54 24.84
C GLN A 146 -0.14 1.03 26.27
N GLN A 147 -1.19 1.29 27.04
CA GLN A 147 -1.13 1.65 28.46
C GLN A 147 -2.17 0.82 29.21
N GLY A 148 -1.71 -0.24 29.89
CA GLY A 148 -2.61 -1.18 30.57
C GLY A 148 -3.59 -1.84 29.58
N LYS A 149 -4.89 -1.67 29.85
CA LYS A 149 -5.99 -2.23 29.05
C LYS A 149 -6.46 -1.34 27.90
N GLU A 150 -5.81 -0.20 27.69
CA GLU A 150 -6.12 0.70 26.58
C GLU A 150 -4.94 0.83 25.63
N ALA A 151 -5.23 1.05 24.36
CA ALA A 151 -4.24 1.40 23.36
C ALA A 151 -4.77 2.46 22.40
N TYR A 152 -3.85 3.12 21.70
CA TYR A 152 -4.13 3.88 20.51
C TYR A 152 -3.04 3.59 19.47
N VAL A 153 -3.36 3.80 18.20
CA VAL A 153 -2.40 3.69 17.10
C VAL A 153 -2.04 5.08 16.58
N GLU A 154 -0.81 5.22 16.13
CA GLU A 154 -0.29 6.45 15.54
C GLU A 154 0.33 6.16 14.19
N ILE A 155 -0.07 6.89 13.16
CA ILE A 155 0.57 6.82 11.85
C ILE A 155 1.83 7.69 11.86
N GLN A 156 2.95 7.08 11.45
CA GLN A 156 4.25 7.73 11.34
C GLN A 156 4.60 8.12 9.90
N GLY A 157 3.88 7.58 8.91
CA GLY A 157 4.03 7.95 7.50
C GLY A 157 3.66 6.81 6.56
N LEU A 158 3.77 7.08 5.26
CA LEU A 158 3.60 6.12 4.18
C LEU A 158 4.61 6.47 3.08
N ASP A 159 5.26 5.48 2.49
CA ASP A 159 6.07 5.69 1.29
C ASP A 159 5.13 5.90 0.10
N ILE A 160 5.17 7.09 -0.50
CA ILE A 160 4.22 7.51 -1.54
C ILE A 160 4.97 7.89 -2.82
N TYR A 161 4.51 7.32 -3.93
CA TYR A 161 4.99 7.68 -5.25
C TYR A 161 4.30 8.97 -5.74
N ASP A 162 5.10 9.96 -6.14
CA ASP A 162 4.64 11.21 -6.75
C ASP A 162 4.65 11.05 -8.28
N PRO A 163 3.50 10.82 -8.93
CA PRO A 163 3.42 10.61 -10.38
C PRO A 163 3.70 11.86 -11.20
N ILE A 164 3.76 13.05 -10.58
CA ILE A 164 4.10 14.29 -11.30
C ILE A 164 5.61 14.44 -11.38
N LYS A 165 6.30 14.12 -10.28
CA LYS A 165 7.76 14.24 -10.17
C LYS A 165 8.51 12.95 -10.53
N ASP A 166 7.81 11.84 -10.69
CA ASP A 166 8.36 10.52 -10.99
C ASP A 166 9.38 10.02 -9.93
N ILE A 167 9.12 10.37 -8.67
CA ILE A 167 9.93 10.00 -7.49
C ILE A 167 9.08 9.31 -6.44
N VAL A 168 9.66 8.40 -5.66
CA VAL A 168 9.05 7.96 -4.41
C VAL A 168 9.60 8.81 -3.27
N LYS A 169 8.70 9.44 -2.51
CA LYS A 169 9.07 10.24 -1.35
C LYS A 169 9.23 9.32 -0.13
N ALA A 170 10.26 9.60 0.67
CA ALA A 170 10.40 8.99 1.98
C ALA A 170 9.19 9.33 2.86
N ARG A 171 8.84 8.41 3.75
CA ARG A 171 7.74 8.50 4.73
C ARG A 171 7.47 9.92 5.21
N ASN A 172 6.37 10.49 4.73
CA ASN A 172 5.84 11.77 5.21
C ASN A 172 4.34 11.62 5.49
N ILE A 173 3.92 12.03 6.69
CA ILE A 173 2.52 12.07 7.10
C ILE A 173 1.70 13.10 6.29
N GLU A 174 2.34 14.12 5.71
CA GLU A 174 1.66 15.18 4.95
C GLU A 174 1.11 14.70 3.60
N ASP A 175 1.64 13.61 3.05
CA ASP A 175 1.23 13.06 1.75
C ASP A 175 0.06 12.06 1.89
N ILE A 176 -0.37 11.75 3.12
CA ILE A 176 -1.54 10.92 3.45
C ILE A 176 -2.80 11.79 3.35
N ALA A 177 -3.84 11.31 2.67
CA ALA A 177 -5.13 12.02 2.56
C ALA A 177 -6.07 11.70 3.72
N TYR A 178 -6.17 10.43 4.11
CA TYR A 178 -6.87 10.01 5.32
C TYR A 178 -6.49 8.57 5.66
N TRP A 179 -6.84 8.16 6.87
CA TRP A 179 -6.63 6.83 7.36
C TRP A 179 -7.80 6.37 8.22
N MET A 180 -7.92 5.07 8.33
CA MET A 180 -9.02 4.40 9.02
C MET A 180 -8.46 3.33 9.93
N VAL A 181 -9.14 3.09 11.03
CA VAL A 181 -8.79 2.06 12.00
C VAL A 181 -9.95 1.11 12.16
N ASP A 182 -9.65 -0.17 11.98
CA ASP A 182 -10.45 -1.28 12.45
C ASP A 182 -9.75 -1.85 13.70
N THR A 183 -10.33 -1.64 14.87
CA THR A 183 -9.76 -2.12 16.13
C THR A 183 -10.03 -3.60 16.40
N ASP A 184 -10.92 -4.27 15.67
CA ASP A 184 -11.35 -5.66 15.96
C ASP A 184 -11.46 -6.42 14.64
N TYR A 185 -10.33 -6.47 13.92
CA TYR A 185 -10.22 -7.01 12.57
C TYR A 185 -10.21 -8.54 12.59
N ASP A 186 -10.98 -9.16 11.70
CA ASP A 186 -11.26 -10.60 11.68
C ASP A 186 -10.51 -11.39 10.58
N ASP A 187 -9.48 -10.80 9.97
CA ASP A 187 -8.78 -11.29 8.78
C ASP A 187 -9.63 -11.37 7.50
N SER A 188 -10.85 -10.83 7.51
CA SER A 188 -11.79 -10.92 6.38
C SER A 188 -12.23 -9.53 5.94
N ASN A 189 -13.01 -8.84 6.76
CA ASN A 189 -13.66 -7.59 6.38
C ASN A 189 -13.10 -6.43 7.18
N PHE A 190 -12.64 -5.40 6.48
CA PHE A 190 -12.24 -4.17 7.14
C PHE A 190 -13.48 -3.36 7.50
N VAL A 191 -13.74 -3.23 8.79
CA VAL A 191 -14.84 -2.41 9.32
C VAL A 191 -14.27 -1.08 9.79
N VAL A 192 -14.68 0.01 9.13
CA VAL A 192 -14.27 1.36 9.52
C VAL A 192 -14.87 1.69 10.89
N ARG A 193 -14.06 1.60 11.95
CA ARG A 193 -14.47 1.95 13.32
C ARG A 193 -14.07 3.37 13.68
N GLN A 194 -12.97 3.87 13.10
CA GLN A 194 -12.52 5.26 13.23
C GLN A 194 -11.96 5.74 11.87
N VAL A 195 -12.09 7.03 11.58
CA VAL A 195 -11.56 7.66 10.38
C VAL A 195 -10.94 9.01 10.73
N PHE A 196 -9.80 9.30 10.11
CA PHE A 196 -9.00 10.49 10.37
C PHE A 196 -8.47 11.05 9.06
N PHE A 197 -8.68 12.33 8.80
CA PHE A 197 -8.14 13.03 7.65
C PHE A 197 -6.71 13.52 7.92
N CYS A 198 -5.91 13.47 6.86
CA CYS A 198 -4.53 13.92 6.80
C CYS A 198 -4.36 14.78 5.54
N GLY A 199 -3.35 15.66 5.49
CA GLY A 199 -3.06 16.40 4.27
C GLY A 199 -3.74 17.77 4.15
N GLY A 200 -2.94 18.70 3.63
CA GLY A 200 -3.09 20.16 3.69
C GLY A 200 -2.05 20.75 4.64
N LYS A 201 -1.24 21.72 4.20
CA LYS A 201 -0.32 22.45 5.11
C LYS A 201 -1.12 22.91 6.34
N LYS A 202 -0.52 22.96 7.54
CA LYS A 202 -1.18 23.47 8.77
C LYS A 202 -1.91 24.82 8.53
N ASP A 203 -1.42 25.62 7.57
CA ASP A 203 -2.04 26.87 7.11
C ASP A 203 -3.17 26.72 6.08
N GLU A 204 -3.16 25.70 5.22
CA GLU A 204 -4.31 25.35 4.38
C GLU A 204 -5.44 24.74 5.21
N PHE A 205 -5.10 23.94 6.22
CA PHE A 205 -6.04 23.47 7.23
C PHE A 205 -6.58 24.62 8.08
N LYS A 206 -5.75 25.57 8.54
CA LYS A 206 -6.23 26.79 9.19
C LYS A 206 -7.07 27.69 8.28
N LYS A 207 -6.78 27.74 6.96
CA LYS A 207 -7.61 28.45 5.98
C LYS A 207 -8.89 27.70 5.66
N TRP A 208 -8.90 26.38 5.73
CA TRP A 208 -10.07 25.54 5.60
C TRP A 208 -10.92 25.59 6.86
N GLN A 209 -10.33 25.63 8.06
CA GLN A 209 -10.96 25.86 9.36
C GLN A 209 -11.51 27.29 9.45
N LYS A 210 -10.72 28.33 9.10
CA LYS A 210 -11.23 29.71 8.94
C LYS A 210 -12.23 29.83 7.80
N GLY A 211 -12.08 29.04 6.75
CA GLY A 211 -12.99 28.94 5.63
C GLY A 211 -14.31 28.31 6.05
N LEU A 212 -14.29 27.31 6.94
CA LEU A 212 -15.43 26.68 7.57
C LEU A 212 -16.05 27.55 8.68
N GLU A 213 -15.27 28.36 9.39
CA GLU A 213 -15.77 29.38 10.31
C GLU A 213 -16.45 30.54 9.55
N ASN A 214 -15.92 30.93 8.38
CA ASN A 214 -16.50 31.99 7.53
C ASN A 214 -17.57 31.49 6.53
N LEU A 215 -17.57 30.21 6.15
CA LEU A 215 -18.56 29.52 5.30
C LEU A 215 -19.38 28.52 6.10
N ALA A 216 -19.56 28.78 7.39
CA ALA A 216 -20.15 27.86 8.35
C ALA A 216 -21.47 27.26 7.85
N LYS A 217 -21.39 25.94 7.63
CA LYS A 217 -22.37 24.88 7.96
C LYS A 217 -23.07 24.14 6.85
N THR A 218 -23.12 24.60 5.59
CA THR A 218 -24.11 23.98 4.68
C THR A 218 -23.56 23.14 3.54
N LYS A 219 -22.50 23.54 2.82
CA LYS A 219 -22.14 22.89 1.54
C LYS A 219 -21.15 21.74 1.69
N THR A 220 -20.09 21.92 2.49
CA THR A 220 -19.05 20.90 2.71
C THR A 220 -19.52 19.83 3.68
N LYS A 221 -20.20 20.23 4.78
CA LYS A 221 -20.94 19.31 5.65
C LYS A 221 -21.92 18.47 4.82
N ARG A 222 -22.82 19.08 4.03
CA ARG A 222 -23.67 18.32 3.10
C ARG A 222 -22.91 17.43 2.13
N ASN A 223 -21.72 17.79 1.64
CA ASN A 223 -20.98 16.91 0.73
C ASN A 223 -20.45 15.67 1.44
N VAL A 224 -19.92 15.82 2.65
CA VAL A 224 -19.45 14.69 3.48
C VAL A 224 -20.65 13.87 3.97
N GLU A 225 -21.69 14.52 4.51
CA GLU A 225 -22.94 13.88 4.91
C GLU A 225 -23.66 13.20 3.73
N ARG A 226 -23.59 13.75 2.50
CA ARG A 226 -24.16 13.12 1.30
C ARG A 226 -23.33 11.97 0.76
N THR A 227 -22.00 12.08 0.85
CA THR A 227 -21.07 11.03 0.38
C THR A 227 -21.04 9.86 1.36
N LEU A 228 -21.12 10.14 2.66
CA LEU A 228 -21.01 9.15 3.74
C LEU A 228 -22.36 8.82 4.42
N LYS A 229 -23.45 9.56 4.14
CA LYS A 229 -24.78 9.41 4.76
C LYS A 229 -24.78 9.48 6.29
N ILE A 230 -24.14 10.48 6.87
CA ILE A 230 -24.03 10.67 8.33
C ILE A 230 -24.39 12.12 8.67
N GLU A 231 -24.90 12.43 9.87
CA GLU A 231 -24.93 13.80 10.40
C GLU A 231 -23.66 14.06 11.20
N ILE A 232 -22.95 15.16 10.94
CA ILE A 232 -21.67 15.46 11.57
C ILE A 232 -21.80 16.62 12.56
N ASP A 233 -21.63 16.35 13.85
CA ASP A 233 -21.50 17.36 14.91
C ASP A 233 -20.18 18.14 14.78
N ASP A 234 -20.18 19.43 15.10
CA ASP A 234 -19.02 20.31 14.97
C ASP A 234 -17.87 19.82 15.88
N GLU A 235 -18.17 19.28 17.07
CA GLU A 235 -17.18 18.66 17.98
C GLU A 235 -16.67 17.29 17.47
N ALA A 236 -17.54 16.52 16.80
CA ALA A 236 -17.14 15.27 16.16
C ALA A 236 -16.17 15.51 15.01
N PHE A 237 -16.26 16.67 14.35
CA PHE A 237 -15.42 17.05 13.21
C PHE A 237 -13.99 17.43 13.58
N ASP A 238 -13.80 18.12 14.71
CA ASP A 238 -12.46 18.43 15.24
C ASP A 238 -11.67 17.16 15.61
N ASN A 239 -12.39 16.10 15.99
CA ASN A 239 -11.82 14.78 16.29
C ASN A 239 -11.44 13.95 15.05
N LEU A 240 -11.85 14.37 13.84
CA LEU A 240 -11.52 13.68 12.59
C LEU A 240 -10.13 14.04 12.06
N TYR A 241 -9.39 14.95 12.69
CA TYR A 241 -8.05 15.31 12.22
C TYR A 241 -6.99 14.87 13.21
N GLY A 242 -6.01 14.13 12.69
CA GLY A 242 -4.87 13.74 13.49
C GLY A 242 -4.17 12.51 12.94
N PHE A 243 -3.02 12.25 13.54
CA PHE A 243 -2.20 11.09 13.26
C PHE A 243 -2.30 10.05 14.36
N LYS A 244 -3.14 10.28 15.37
CA LYS A 244 -3.40 9.39 16.51
C LYS A 244 -4.86 9.00 16.54
N SER A 245 -5.13 7.72 16.75
CA SER A 245 -6.49 7.23 16.91
C SER A 245 -7.05 7.63 18.27
N HIS A 246 -8.37 7.53 18.42
CA HIS A 246 -8.96 7.49 19.75
C HIS A 246 -8.49 6.22 20.47
N ARG A 247 -8.46 6.30 21.80
CA ARG A 247 -8.14 5.15 22.65
C ARG A 247 -9.22 4.08 22.49
N PHE A 248 -8.80 2.82 22.54
CA PHE A 248 -9.69 1.67 22.50
C PHE A 248 -9.23 0.62 23.50
N ALA A 249 -10.19 -0.18 23.98
CA ALA A 249 -9.90 -1.29 24.87
C ALA A 249 -9.15 -2.40 24.12
N VAL A 250 -8.12 -2.94 24.75
CA VAL A 250 -7.31 -4.04 24.24
C VAL A 250 -7.91 -5.37 24.70
N LYS A 251 -8.02 -6.33 23.79
CA LYS A 251 -8.36 -7.73 24.06
C LYS A 251 -7.16 -8.64 23.72
N PRO A 252 -7.03 -9.82 24.35
CA PRO A 252 -5.99 -10.78 23.99
C PRO A 252 -6.15 -11.23 22.54
N ASP A 253 -5.03 -11.40 21.83
CA ASP A 253 -4.97 -11.88 20.44
C ASP A 253 -5.76 -11.03 19.43
N GLN A 254 -6.16 -9.82 19.82
CA GLN A 254 -6.85 -8.85 18.97
C GLN A 254 -5.96 -8.42 17.80
N LYS A 255 -6.59 -8.26 16.64
CA LYS A 255 -5.96 -7.71 15.45
C LYS A 255 -6.52 -6.33 15.18
N ILE A 256 -5.62 -5.39 14.91
CA ILE A 256 -5.93 -4.01 14.58
C ILE A 256 -5.48 -3.79 13.16
N ALA A 257 -6.40 -3.47 12.25
CA ALA A 257 -6.05 -3.08 10.89
C ALA A 257 -6.07 -1.56 10.75
N VAL A 258 -4.99 -1.01 10.20
CA VAL A 258 -4.87 0.41 9.90
C VAL A 258 -4.75 0.55 8.39
N ARG A 259 -5.71 1.24 7.78
CA ARG A 259 -5.76 1.49 6.35
C ARG A 259 -5.48 2.94 6.06
N VAL A 260 -4.65 3.20 5.07
CA VAL A 260 -4.16 4.53 4.70
C VAL A 260 -4.44 4.75 3.22
N ILE A 261 -4.99 5.93 2.92
CA ILE A 261 -5.23 6.39 1.56
C ILE A 261 -4.29 7.56 1.28
N SER A 262 -3.45 7.43 0.25
CA SER A 262 -2.56 8.51 -0.20
C SER A 262 -3.34 9.61 -0.92
N GLN A 263 -2.75 10.81 -1.05
CA GLN A 263 -3.30 11.90 -1.88
C GLN A 263 -3.50 11.52 -3.36
N PHE A 264 -2.84 10.47 -3.83
CA PHE A 264 -2.96 9.94 -5.19
C PHE A 264 -3.99 8.80 -5.29
N GLY A 265 -4.73 8.52 -4.21
CA GLY A 265 -5.79 7.51 -4.16
C GLY A 265 -5.29 6.08 -3.96
N GLU A 266 -4.03 5.89 -3.61
CA GLU A 266 -3.47 4.56 -3.35
C GLU A 266 -3.88 4.09 -1.96
N GLU A 267 -4.37 2.86 -1.87
CA GLU A 267 -4.74 2.22 -0.61
C GLU A 267 -3.62 1.28 -0.13
N SER A 268 -3.28 1.38 1.15
CA SER A 268 -2.40 0.41 1.83
C SER A 268 -2.90 0.12 3.23
N THR A 269 -2.81 -1.14 3.67
CA THR A 269 -3.28 -1.58 4.97
C THR A 269 -2.16 -2.30 5.71
N LYS A 270 -2.06 -2.06 7.02
CA LYS A 270 -1.18 -2.78 7.93
C LYS A 270 -1.99 -3.38 9.07
N VAL A 271 -1.78 -4.66 9.34
CA VAL A 271 -2.41 -5.37 10.45
C VAL A 271 -1.39 -5.51 11.58
N ILE A 272 -1.80 -5.14 12.78
CA ILE A 272 -1.03 -5.26 14.02
C ILE A 272 -1.70 -6.34 14.86
N VAL A 273 -0.91 -7.33 15.31
CA VAL A 273 -1.38 -8.38 16.23
C VAL A 273 -0.96 -8.01 17.65
N MET A 274 -1.91 -7.98 18.57
CA MET A 274 -1.63 -7.75 19.99
C MET A 274 -1.03 -9.03 20.59
N THR A 275 0.25 -8.98 21.00
CA THR A 275 0.90 -10.11 21.67
C THR A 275 0.58 -10.13 23.17
N ARG A 276 0.39 -11.33 23.73
CA ARG A 276 0.05 -11.54 25.15
C ARG A 276 1.11 -11.07 26.13
N GLU A 277 2.37 -10.89 25.72
CA GLU A 277 3.48 -10.51 26.61
C GLU A 277 3.34 -9.13 27.25
N LYS A 278 2.41 -8.28 26.81
CA LYS A 278 2.12 -6.96 27.40
C LYS A 278 0.94 -6.97 28.39
N TRP A 279 0.45 -8.14 28.79
CA TRP A 279 -0.70 -8.31 29.71
C TRP A 279 -0.32 -8.64 31.15
N SER A 280 0.96 -8.89 31.43
CA SER A 280 1.53 -9.07 32.79
C SER A 280 2.07 -7.76 33.34
#